data_AF-A0A0D3JFH8-F1
#
_entry.id   AF-A0A0D3JFH8-F1
#
_cell.length_a   1.000
_cell.length_b   1.000
_cell.length_c   1.000
_cell.angle_alpha   90.00
_cell.angle_beta   90.00
_cell.angle_gamma   90.00
#
_symmetry.space_group_name_H-M   'P 1'
#
loop_
_entity.id
_entity.type
_entity.pdbx_description
1 polymer ?
#
loop_
_entity_poly.entity_id
_entity_poly.type
_entity_poly.pdbx_seq_one_letter_code
_entity_poly.pdbx_strand_id
1 'polypeptide(L)' 'MSLWDDETVNMKWLDSDFGHPPSNLRGPCPGDETSTPEYVRENYPNSFVKFSNISAAATSSAGPGAHQTTATLT' A
#
# COMPACT_ATOMS: atom_id res chain seq x y z
N MET A 1 -9.81 -0.99 6.93
CA MET A 1 -8.89 0.16 6.92
C MET A 1 -8.02 0.05 8.16
N SER A 2 -6.70 -0.01 8.01
CA SER A 2 -5.76 -0.20 9.11
C SER A 2 -4.46 0.57 8.86
N LEU A 3 -3.70 0.79 9.92
CA LEU A 3 -2.31 1.26 9.93
C LEU A 3 -1.56 0.33 10.88
N TRP A 4 -0.45 -0.23 10.43
CA TRP A 4 0.31 -1.23 11.17
C TRP A 4 1.75 -1.27 10.66
N ASP A 5 2.67 -1.62 11.56
CA ASP A 5 4.03 -2.03 11.26
C ASP A 5 4.12 -3.57 11.29
N ASP A 6 5.16 -4.13 10.67
CA ASP A 6 5.32 -5.57 10.51
C ASP A 6 6.45 -6.09 11.41
N GLU A 7 6.08 -6.85 12.44
CA GLU A 7 7.03 -7.42 13.40
C GLU A 7 7.84 -8.60 12.85
N THR A 8 7.47 -9.15 11.69
CA THR A 8 8.12 -10.35 11.14
C THR A 8 9.23 -10.02 10.17
N VAL A 9 9.00 -9.02 9.31
CA VAL A 9 9.92 -8.68 8.22
C VAL A 9 10.00 -7.18 7.96
N ASN A 10 9.60 -6.34 8.92
CA ASN A 10 9.92 -4.91 8.93
C ASN A 10 9.39 -4.17 7.68
N MET A 11 8.25 -4.60 7.16
CA MET A 11 7.60 -4.12 5.93
C MET A 11 8.42 -4.30 4.65
N LYS A 12 9.55 -5.04 4.70
CA LYS A 12 10.48 -5.16 3.57
C LYS A 12 9.85 -5.78 2.33
N TRP A 13 8.91 -6.71 2.52
CA TRP A 13 8.17 -7.34 1.43
C TRP A 13 7.30 -6.35 0.62
N LEU A 14 7.10 -5.13 1.12
CA LEU A 14 6.33 -4.10 0.45
C LEU A 14 7.23 -3.03 -0.16
N ASP A 15 8.22 -2.53 0.57
CA ASP A 15 8.92 -1.27 0.21
C ASP A 15 10.45 -1.32 0.24
N SER A 16 11.06 -2.50 0.43
CA SER A 16 12.52 -2.66 0.52
C SER A 16 13.01 -3.85 -0.33
N ASP A 17 14.23 -4.31 -0.07
CA ASP A 17 14.79 -5.54 -0.64
C ASP A 17 14.32 -6.77 0.17
N PHE A 18 13.51 -7.62 -0.46
CA PHE A 18 12.97 -8.83 0.12
C PHE A 18 12.69 -9.93 -0.91
N GLY A 19 13.35 -11.07 -0.73
CA GLY A 19 13.17 -12.28 -1.53
C GLY A 19 14.41 -12.64 -2.35
N HIS A 20 14.20 -13.24 -3.52
CA HIS A 20 15.29 -13.70 -4.39
C HIS A 20 15.31 -12.89 -5.71
N PRO A 21 16.51 -12.60 -6.26
CA PRO A 21 16.63 -11.97 -7.55
C PRO A 21 15.89 -12.74 -8.67
N PRO A 22 15.37 -12.04 -9.69
CA PRO A 22 15.52 -10.59 -9.93
C PRO A 22 14.44 -9.72 -9.26
N SER A 23 13.48 -10.31 -8.55
CA SER A 23 12.29 -9.62 -8.01
C SER A 23 12.40 -9.28 -6.51
N ASN A 24 13.62 -9.17 -6.00
CA ASN A 24 13.89 -8.89 -4.60
C ASN A 24 13.68 -7.40 -4.26
N LEU A 25 14.01 -6.48 -5.16
CA LEU A 25 13.81 -5.04 -4.93
C LEU A 25 12.35 -4.63 -5.15
N ARG A 26 11.67 -4.18 -4.09
CA ARG A 26 10.24 -3.80 -4.11
C ARG A 26 10.01 -2.31 -3.85
N GLY A 27 10.98 -1.65 -3.23
CA GLY A 27 10.99 -0.22 -3.06
C GLY A 27 12.35 0.31 -2.61
N PRO A 28 12.45 1.64 -2.41
CA PRO A 28 13.71 2.31 -2.11
C PRO A 28 14.01 2.36 -0.60
N CYS A 29 13.12 1.86 0.27
CA CYS A 29 13.33 1.94 1.71
C CYS A 29 14.53 1.08 2.10
N PRO A 30 15.41 1.58 2.98
CA PRO A 30 16.63 0.88 3.38
C PRO A 30 16.36 -0.45 4.09
N GLY A 31 15.20 -0.61 4.74
CA GLY A 31 14.86 -1.81 5.51
C GLY A 31 15.58 -1.89 6.85
N ASP A 32 15.56 -3.08 7.43
CA ASP A 32 16.32 -3.50 8.63
C ASP A 32 16.10 -2.58 9.84
N GLU A 33 17.17 -2.11 10.49
CA GLU A 33 17.13 -1.40 11.79
C GLU A 33 16.17 -0.20 11.78
N THR A 34 16.23 0.63 10.73
CA THR A 34 15.38 1.83 10.58
C THR A 34 13.94 1.52 10.19
N SER A 35 13.62 0.25 9.95
CA SER A 35 12.28 -0.24 9.62
C SER A 35 11.74 -1.20 10.68
N THR A 36 12.45 -1.40 11.79
CA THR A 36 11.94 -2.17 12.94
C THR A 36 10.72 -1.50 13.56
N PRO A 37 9.75 -2.28 14.07
CA PRO A 37 8.62 -1.73 14.82
C PRO A 37 9.09 -0.82 15.96
N GLU A 38 10.13 -1.20 16.70
CA GLU A 38 10.71 -0.39 17.77
C GLU A 38 11.17 0.97 17.25
N TYR A 39 11.99 0.99 16.19
CA TYR A 39 12.50 2.23 15.61
C TYR A 39 11.38 3.12 15.10
N VAL A 40 10.41 2.55 14.36
CA VAL A 40 9.32 3.32 13.74
C VAL A 40 8.38 3.89 14.82
N ARG A 41 8.06 3.12 15.85
CA ARG A 41 7.21 3.58 16.97
C ARG A 41 7.89 4.66 17.80
N GLU A 42 9.20 4.60 17.98
CA GLU A 42 9.97 5.62 18.71
C GLU A 42 10.13 6.93 17.91
N ASN A 43 10.51 6.82 16.62
CA ASN A 43 10.87 7.98 15.80
C ASN A 43 9.66 8.62 15.10
N TYR A 44 8.61 7.85 14.81
CA TYR A 44 7.42 8.31 14.10
C TYR A 44 6.09 7.96 14.82
N PRO A 45 5.94 8.26 16.13
CA PRO A 45 4.79 7.85 16.94
C PRO A 45 3.47 8.49 16.51
N ASN A 46 3.53 9.64 15.84
CA ASN A 46 2.36 10.40 15.41
C ASN A 46 1.96 10.12 13.94
N SER A 47 2.46 9.02 13.37
CA SER A 47 2.07 8.59 12.03
C SER A 47 0.58 8.27 11.98
N PHE A 48 -0.12 8.76 10.96
CA PHE A 48 -1.54 8.50 10.78
C PHE A 48 -1.87 8.33 9.29
N VAL A 49 -2.96 7.63 9.02
CA VAL A 49 -3.52 7.47 7.68
C VAL A 49 -4.94 8.00 7.66
N LYS A 50 -5.31 8.71 6.60
CA LYS A 50 -6.67 9.22 6.39
C LYS A 50 -7.28 8.58 5.14
N PHE A 51 -8.19 7.64 5.35
CA PHE A 51 -9.02 7.10 4.28
C PHE A 51 -10.25 7.99 4.09
N SER A 52 -10.52 8.44 2.88
CA SER A 52 -11.67 9.30 2.57
C SER A 52 -12.12 9.10 1.12
N ASN A 53 -13.30 9.63 0.78
CA ASN A 53 -13.91 9.52 -0.57
C ASN A 53 -14.06 8.08 -1.07
N ILE A 54 -14.47 7.17 -0.19
CA ILE A 54 -14.73 5.78 -0.56
C ILE A 54 -15.99 5.76 -1.44
N SER A 55 -15.84 5.29 -2.69
CA SER A 55 -16.93 5.09 -3.63
C SER A 55 -16.98 3.62 -4.03
N ALA A 56 -18.07 2.94 -3.68
CA ALA A 56 -18.36 1.59 -4.16
C ALA A 56 -19.40 1.71 -5.28
N ALA A 57 -18.94 1.82 -6.53
CA ALA A 57 -19.81 1.84 -7.69
C ALA A 57 -19.60 0.59 -8.54
N ALA A 58 -20.66 0.09 -9.17
CA ALA A 58 -20.57 -1.04 -10.10
C ALA A 58 -19.84 -0.59 -11.38
N THR A 59 -18.55 -0.96 -11.47
CA THR A 59 -17.62 -1.03 -12.62
C THR A 59 -17.65 0.03 -13.74
N SER A 60 -18.40 1.13 -13.64
CA SER A 60 -18.51 2.11 -14.74
C SER A 60 -18.71 3.58 -14.31
N SER A 61 -18.80 3.91 -13.02
CA SER A 61 -19.18 5.27 -12.59
C SER A 61 -18.28 5.91 -11.54
N ALA A 62 -17.23 5.24 -11.05
CA ALA A 62 -16.33 5.82 -10.07
C ALA A 62 -15.11 6.49 -10.74
N GLY A 63 -15.32 7.65 -11.36
CA GLY A 63 -14.23 8.55 -11.78
C GLY A 63 -14.52 9.34 -13.06
N PRO A 64 -14.04 10.60 -13.20
CA PRO A 64 -14.06 11.29 -14.47
C PRO A 64 -13.14 10.56 -15.46
N GLY A 65 -13.74 9.92 -16.48
CA GLY A 65 -13.03 9.10 -17.48
C GLY A 65 -13.37 7.61 -17.45
N ALA A 66 -14.33 7.16 -16.62
CA ALA A 66 -14.85 5.81 -16.72
C ALA A 66 -15.47 5.59 -18.12
N HIS A 67 -14.93 4.63 -18.87
CA HIS A 67 -15.41 4.29 -20.21
C HIS A 67 -16.83 3.73 -20.08
N GLN A 68 -17.83 4.47 -20.56
CA GLN A 68 -19.19 3.95 -20.66
C GLN A 68 -19.23 2.94 -21.80
N THR A 69 -18.97 1.67 -21.49
CA THR A 69 -19.25 0.58 -22.43
C THR A 69 -20.76 0.42 -22.50
N THR A 70 -21.38 1.06 -23.49
CA THR A 70 -22.77 0.81 -23.88
C THR A 70 -22.88 -0.65 -24.31
N ALA A 71 -23.40 -1.51 -23.44
CA ALA A 71 -23.77 -2.86 -23.81
C ALA A 71 -25.08 -2.82 -24.60
N THR A 72 -25.00 -2.91 -25.92
CA THR A 72 -26.17 -3.19 -26.77
C THR A 72 -26.54 -4.66 -26.56
N LEU A 73 -27.65 -4.91 -25.84
CA LEU A 73 -28.29 -6.22 -25.82
C LEU A 73 -28.99 -6.45 -27.16
N THR A 74 -28.56 -7.50 -27.88
CA THR A 74 -29.31 -8.15 -28.97
C THR A 74 -30.07 -9.34 -28.42
#